data_AF-A0AA41ZEI5-F1
#
_entry.id   AF-A0AA41ZEI5-F1
#
_cell.length_a   1.000
_cell.length_b   1.000
_cell.length_c   1.000
_cell.angle_alpha   90.00
_cell.angle_beta   90.00
_cell.angle_gamma   90.00
#
_symmetry.space_group_name_H-M   'P 1'
#
loop_
_entity.id
_entity.type
_entity.pdbx_description
1 polymer ?
#
loop_
_entity_poly.entity_id
_entity_poly.type
_entity_poly.pdbx_seq_one_letter_code
_entity_poly.pdbx_strand_id
1 'polypeptide(L)'
;MPEKVFDCLVFIGRFQPPHRGHIEVIAQALSKAEQVIVLIGSAWQARSLRNPWTFDERAEMIRACIGSEDQSRLTMVPLLDALYNDDIWVRDVQKKVRDLAMQPAQKLPKIALIGARQTRSNYFLTLFPQWQSVSVDPLDGISSEDIRVPLFHDADTARAYLAQTPHPTLEAPVTARLSQFMDTEHWQALHQERQLLEQYQRAWQDTPYPPMFITVNAVVVQSGHVLLVERRAAPGKGLYALPGGFVQPQERLEDACFRELRDNIRLKVPEPVLRGSLRAHRLFDDPHRSWRGRTLAQAFYLALRPEQRLPEVRMPRTSRHKAVWLPLADLDPEQLFEDHFFIIQSFLGLPAGYNAS
;
A
#
# COMPACT_ATOMS: atom_id res chain seq x y z
N MET A 1 1.41 -40.33 0.24
CA MET A 1 1.64 -39.08 1.00
C MET A 1 0.72 -39.08 2.21
N PRO A 2 1.08 -38.47 3.35
CA PRO A 2 0.14 -38.34 4.47
C PRO A 2 -1.10 -37.58 4.03
N GLU A 3 -2.26 -37.97 4.56
CA GLU A 3 -3.55 -37.36 4.25
C GLU A 3 -3.55 -35.88 4.64
N LYS A 4 -3.96 -35.00 3.72
CA LYS A 4 -4.06 -33.56 3.99
C LYS A 4 -5.30 -33.28 4.84
N VAL A 5 -5.13 -32.41 5.84
CA VAL A 5 -6.19 -32.07 6.81
C VAL A 5 -7.18 -31.05 6.22
N PHE A 6 -6.75 -30.27 5.23
CA PHE A 6 -7.52 -29.21 4.59
C PHE A 6 -7.50 -29.38 3.07
N ASP A 7 -8.59 -29.01 2.41
CA ASP A 7 -8.61 -28.93 0.95
C ASP A 7 -7.85 -27.66 0.49
N CYS A 8 -7.98 -26.55 1.22
CA CYS A 8 -7.26 -25.31 0.95
C CYS A 8 -6.84 -24.57 2.23
N LEU A 9 -5.59 -24.09 2.26
CA LEU A 9 -5.14 -23.11 3.26
C LEU A 9 -4.83 -21.77 2.59
N VAL A 10 -5.31 -20.69 3.19
CA VAL A 10 -5.11 -19.33 2.71
C VAL A 10 -4.16 -18.59 3.64
N PHE A 11 -3.09 -18.05 3.10
CA PHE A 11 -2.14 -17.21 3.83
C PHE A 11 -2.16 -15.78 3.28
N ILE A 12 -2.32 -14.79 4.14
CA ILE A 12 -2.39 -13.39 3.76
C ILE A 12 -1.19 -12.66 4.37
N GLY A 13 -0.46 -11.90 3.56
CA GLY A 13 0.69 -11.14 4.03
C GLY A 13 1.19 -10.12 3.02
N ARG A 14 2.02 -9.19 3.48
CA ARG A 14 2.66 -8.19 2.61
C ARG A 14 3.96 -8.67 2.01
N PHE A 15 4.73 -9.50 2.72
CA PHE A 15 5.99 -10.07 2.22
C PHE A 15 6.97 -9.00 1.69
N GLN A 16 7.31 -7.99 2.50
CA GLN A 16 8.17 -6.85 2.13
C GLN A 16 9.49 -6.82 2.93
N PRO A 17 10.46 -7.72 2.69
CA PRO A 17 10.45 -8.81 1.72
C PRO A 17 9.86 -10.11 2.31
N PRO A 18 9.64 -11.17 1.51
CA PRO A 18 9.50 -12.51 2.07
C PRO A 18 10.75 -12.86 2.88
N HIS A 19 10.56 -13.53 4.02
CA HIS A 19 11.64 -13.89 4.94
C HIS A 19 11.40 -15.31 5.43
N ARG A 20 12.38 -15.92 6.12
CA ARG A 20 12.31 -17.34 6.50
C ARG A 20 11.04 -17.72 7.27
N GLY A 21 10.58 -16.84 8.18
CA GLY A 21 9.30 -17.03 8.86
C GLY A 21 8.07 -17.12 7.93
N HIS A 22 8.03 -16.36 6.84
CA HIS A 22 6.95 -16.47 5.85
C HIS A 22 7.05 -17.79 5.06
N ILE A 23 8.26 -18.18 4.66
CA ILE A 23 8.50 -19.40 3.90
C ILE A 23 8.13 -20.63 4.74
N GLU A 24 8.45 -20.62 6.03
CA GLU A 24 8.05 -21.67 6.98
C GLU A 24 6.53 -21.80 7.10
N VAL A 25 5.79 -20.69 7.18
CA VAL A 25 4.32 -20.74 7.20
C VAL A 25 3.76 -21.34 5.91
N ILE A 26 4.32 -20.99 4.75
CA ILE A 26 3.92 -21.56 3.46
C ILE A 26 4.24 -23.06 3.40
N ALA A 27 5.42 -23.49 3.85
CA ALA A 27 5.81 -24.90 3.91
C ALA A 27 4.86 -25.71 4.81
N GLN A 28 4.52 -25.18 5.99
CA GLN A 28 3.53 -25.81 6.87
C GLN A 28 2.15 -25.87 6.25
N ALA A 29 1.71 -24.83 5.53
CA ALA A 29 0.46 -24.84 4.78
C ALA A 29 0.46 -25.97 3.72
N LEU A 30 1.53 -26.06 2.93
CA LEU A 30 1.70 -27.07 1.89
C LEU A 30 1.75 -28.49 2.46
N SER A 31 2.24 -28.66 3.70
CA SER A 31 2.23 -29.95 4.40
C SER A 31 0.81 -30.38 4.82
N LYS A 32 -0.07 -29.43 5.14
CA LYS A 32 -1.40 -29.64 5.75
C LYS A 32 -2.56 -29.57 4.77
N ALA A 33 -2.38 -28.97 3.60
CA ALA A 33 -3.42 -28.77 2.60
C ALA A 33 -3.07 -29.33 1.21
N GLU A 34 -4.11 -29.68 0.45
CA GLU A 34 -3.99 -30.04 -0.96
C GLU A 34 -3.58 -28.83 -1.81
N GLN A 35 -4.22 -27.67 -1.60
CA GLN A 35 -3.90 -26.40 -2.24
C GLN A 35 -3.54 -25.32 -1.21
N VAL A 36 -2.61 -24.42 -1.57
CA VAL A 36 -2.31 -23.22 -0.79
C VAL A 36 -2.54 -21.99 -1.66
N ILE A 37 -3.31 -21.03 -1.13
CA ILE A 37 -3.52 -19.71 -1.75
C ILE A 37 -2.79 -18.67 -0.90
N VAL A 38 -1.86 -17.93 -1.50
CA VAL A 38 -1.20 -16.79 -0.85
C VAL A 38 -1.75 -15.49 -1.43
N LEU A 39 -2.42 -14.71 -0.60
CA LEU A 39 -2.88 -13.36 -0.95
C LEU A 39 -1.78 -12.36 -0.58
N ILE A 40 -1.14 -11.78 -1.58
CA ILE A 40 -0.05 -10.81 -1.39
C ILE A 40 -0.68 -9.41 -1.30
N GLY A 41 -0.82 -8.92 -0.06
CA GLY A 41 -1.43 -7.65 0.31
C GLY A 41 -0.59 -6.43 -0.08
N SER A 42 -1.17 -5.23 0.01
CA SER A 42 -0.58 -4.00 -0.51
C SER A 42 -0.07 -4.16 -1.95
N ALA A 43 -0.79 -4.93 -2.78
CA ALA A 43 -0.52 -5.00 -4.21
C ALA A 43 -0.93 -3.70 -4.90
N TRP A 44 -0.29 -3.41 -6.03
CA TRP A 44 -0.53 -2.20 -6.83
C TRP A 44 -0.39 -0.87 -6.08
N GLN A 45 0.43 -0.83 -5.02
CA GLN A 45 0.79 0.45 -4.40
C GLN A 45 2.12 0.95 -4.97
N ALA A 46 2.24 2.27 -5.08
CA ALA A 46 3.50 2.92 -5.39
C ALA A 46 4.62 2.42 -4.46
N ARG A 47 5.81 2.23 -5.02
CA ARG A 47 6.99 1.81 -4.25
C ARG A 47 7.26 2.79 -3.12
N SER A 48 7.62 2.25 -1.96
CA SER A 48 7.95 3.03 -0.77
C SER A 48 8.89 2.28 0.15
N LEU A 49 9.46 2.94 1.15
CA LEU A 49 10.27 2.27 2.18
C LEU A 49 9.48 1.23 2.99
N ARG A 50 8.15 1.27 2.97
CA ARG A 50 7.27 0.28 3.61
C ARG A 50 6.86 -0.84 2.64
N ASN A 51 6.69 -0.52 1.35
CA ASN A 51 6.34 -1.42 0.25
C ASN A 51 7.34 -1.25 -0.91
N PRO A 52 8.60 -1.67 -0.76
CA PRO A 52 9.61 -1.41 -1.79
C PRO A 52 9.46 -2.29 -3.02
N TRP A 53 8.91 -3.51 -2.89
CA TRP A 53 8.76 -4.48 -3.98
C TRP A 53 7.32 -4.60 -4.48
N THR A 54 7.15 -4.81 -5.78
CA THR A 54 5.86 -5.01 -6.45
C THR A 54 5.25 -6.36 -6.08
N PHE A 55 3.99 -6.60 -6.48
CA PHE A 55 3.40 -7.94 -6.35
C PHE A 55 4.25 -9.01 -7.05
N ASP A 56 4.63 -8.78 -8.31
CA ASP A 56 5.34 -9.78 -9.11
C ASP A 56 6.71 -10.11 -8.55
N GLU A 57 7.47 -9.09 -8.11
CA GLU A 57 8.78 -9.29 -7.48
C GLU A 57 8.67 -10.15 -6.21
N ARG A 58 7.66 -9.88 -5.37
CA ARG A 58 7.42 -10.66 -4.14
C ARG A 58 6.99 -12.09 -4.47
N ALA A 59 6.12 -12.26 -5.46
CA ALA A 59 5.69 -13.58 -5.91
C ALA A 59 6.86 -14.38 -6.49
N GLU A 60 7.74 -13.77 -7.28
CA GLU A 60 8.97 -14.39 -7.79
C GLU A 60 9.88 -14.84 -6.65
N MET A 61 10.14 -13.95 -5.68
CA MET A 61 10.95 -14.27 -4.50
C MET A 61 10.38 -15.44 -3.69
N ILE A 62 9.07 -15.45 -3.44
CA ILE A 62 8.41 -16.56 -2.73
C ILE A 62 8.52 -17.85 -3.55
N ARG A 63 8.20 -17.82 -4.86
CA ARG A 63 8.23 -19.01 -5.72
C ARG A 63 9.61 -19.66 -5.75
N ALA A 64 10.67 -18.85 -5.80
CA ALA A 64 12.05 -19.32 -5.83
C ALA A 64 12.47 -20.07 -4.55
N CYS A 65 11.73 -19.91 -3.44
CA CYS A 65 11.96 -20.62 -2.19
C CYS A 65 11.18 -21.93 -2.06
N ILE A 66 10.28 -22.25 -3.01
CA ILE A 66 9.38 -23.40 -2.93
C ILE A 66 9.79 -24.46 -3.96
N GLY A 67 9.86 -25.73 -3.53
CA GLY A 67 10.21 -26.85 -4.40
C GLY A 67 9.24 -27.03 -5.57
N SER A 68 9.74 -27.54 -6.71
CA SER A 68 8.98 -27.62 -7.96
C SER A 68 7.68 -28.43 -7.87
N GLU A 69 7.66 -29.50 -7.07
CA GLU A 69 6.47 -30.32 -6.83
C GLU A 69 5.35 -29.49 -6.16
N ASP A 70 5.72 -28.70 -5.15
CA ASP A 70 4.79 -27.89 -4.38
C ASP A 70 4.30 -26.64 -5.11
N GLN A 71 5.07 -26.12 -6.08
CA GLN A 71 4.67 -24.95 -6.86
C GLN A 71 3.36 -25.18 -7.63
N SER A 72 3.07 -26.41 -8.06
CA SER A 72 1.81 -26.76 -8.74
C SER A 72 0.57 -26.60 -7.84
N ARG A 73 0.77 -26.63 -6.52
CA ARG A 73 -0.28 -26.52 -5.49
C ARG A 73 -0.33 -25.14 -4.84
N LEU A 74 0.62 -24.26 -5.17
CA LEU A 74 0.75 -22.92 -4.64
C LEU A 74 0.23 -21.88 -5.65
N THR A 75 -0.88 -21.24 -5.31
CA THR A 75 -1.42 -20.11 -6.07
C THR A 75 -1.14 -18.82 -5.34
N MET A 76 -0.54 -17.83 -6.00
CA MET A 76 -0.29 -16.51 -5.43
C MET A 76 -1.04 -15.45 -6.22
N VAL A 77 -1.78 -14.58 -5.54
CA VAL A 77 -2.58 -13.54 -6.19
C VAL A 77 -2.43 -12.19 -5.48
N PRO A 78 -2.51 -11.08 -6.24
CA PRO A 78 -2.43 -9.75 -5.66
C PRO A 78 -3.69 -9.45 -4.86
N LEU A 79 -3.54 -8.68 -3.78
CA LEU A 79 -4.62 -8.16 -2.96
C LEU A 79 -4.38 -6.67 -2.72
N LEU A 80 -5.29 -5.83 -3.22
CA LEU A 80 -5.28 -4.39 -2.97
C LEU A 80 -5.75 -4.13 -1.53
N ASP A 81 -5.15 -3.15 -0.87
CA ASP A 81 -5.63 -2.74 0.45
C ASP A 81 -6.97 -1.99 0.33
N ALA A 82 -7.77 -1.98 1.40
CA ALA A 82 -8.90 -1.08 1.53
C ALA A 82 -8.83 -0.38 2.89
N LEU A 83 -7.83 0.50 3.05
CA LEU A 83 -7.41 1.10 4.34
C LEU A 83 -8.55 1.69 5.18
N TYR A 84 -9.65 2.09 4.55
CA TYR A 84 -10.75 2.81 5.20
C TYR A 84 -12.11 2.12 5.09
N ASN A 85 -12.13 0.86 4.63
CA ASN A 85 -13.33 0.05 4.46
C ASN A 85 -13.00 -1.46 4.45
N ASP A 86 -13.11 -2.10 5.62
CA ASP A 86 -12.83 -3.54 5.77
C ASP A 86 -13.79 -4.40 4.95
N ASP A 87 -15.06 -4.01 4.77
CA ASP A 87 -16.04 -4.79 4.02
C ASP A 87 -15.63 -4.97 2.55
N ILE A 88 -15.07 -3.92 1.94
CA ILE A 88 -14.54 -3.96 0.58
C ILE A 88 -13.38 -4.98 0.48
N TRP A 89 -12.49 -4.99 1.47
CA TRP A 89 -11.35 -5.91 1.53
C TRP A 89 -11.80 -7.36 1.79
N VAL A 90 -12.68 -7.56 2.78
CA VAL A 90 -13.27 -8.87 3.13
C VAL A 90 -13.97 -9.48 1.91
N ARG A 91 -14.77 -8.69 1.18
CA ARG A 91 -15.44 -9.15 -0.04
C ARG A 91 -14.44 -9.60 -1.11
N ASP A 92 -13.34 -8.87 -1.31
CA ASP A 92 -12.33 -9.24 -2.32
C ASP A 92 -11.59 -10.52 -1.94
N VAL A 93 -11.21 -10.67 -0.66
CA VAL A 93 -10.63 -11.90 -0.12
C VAL A 93 -11.59 -13.09 -0.32
N GLN A 94 -12.85 -12.94 0.08
CA GLN A 94 -13.88 -13.99 -0.09
C GLN A 94 -14.06 -14.38 -1.56
N LYS A 95 -14.13 -13.38 -2.46
CA LYS A 95 -14.26 -13.61 -3.90
C LYS A 95 -13.06 -14.37 -4.45
N LYS A 96 -11.83 -13.92 -4.17
CA LYS A 96 -10.60 -14.58 -4.64
C LYS A 96 -10.51 -16.01 -4.13
N VAL A 97 -10.76 -16.24 -2.84
CA VAL A 97 -10.70 -17.60 -2.27
C VAL A 97 -11.77 -18.50 -2.90
N ARG A 98 -13.01 -18.03 -3.04
CA ARG A 98 -14.09 -18.81 -3.67
C ARG A 98 -13.77 -19.17 -5.12
N ASP A 99 -13.22 -18.22 -5.89
CA ASP A 99 -12.97 -18.39 -7.32
C ASP A 99 -11.72 -19.27 -7.58
N LEU A 100 -10.79 -19.36 -6.63
CA LEU A 100 -9.52 -20.09 -6.77
C LEU A 100 -9.46 -21.43 -6.04
N ALA A 101 -10.22 -21.61 -4.96
CA ALA A 101 -10.20 -22.83 -4.17
C ALA A 101 -10.74 -24.00 -5.01
N MET A 102 -9.95 -25.06 -5.12
CA MET A 102 -10.35 -26.29 -5.79
C MET A 102 -11.64 -26.83 -5.16
N GLN A 103 -12.62 -27.17 -6.00
CA GLN A 103 -13.87 -27.74 -5.55
C GLN A 103 -13.82 -29.26 -5.70
N PRO A 104 -13.82 -30.02 -4.58
CA PRO A 104 -13.98 -31.47 -4.66
C PRO A 104 -15.37 -31.81 -5.21
N ALA A 105 -15.46 -32.82 -6.07
CA ALA A 105 -16.63 -33.13 -6.91
C ALA A 105 -17.97 -33.37 -6.15
N GLN A 106 -17.95 -33.53 -4.82
CA GLN A 106 -19.11 -33.97 -4.04
C GLN A 106 -19.24 -33.33 -2.64
N LYS A 107 -18.40 -32.35 -2.27
CA LYS A 107 -18.49 -31.67 -0.96
C LYS A 107 -18.01 -30.22 -1.05
N LEU A 108 -18.39 -29.39 -0.08
CA LEU A 108 -17.78 -28.06 0.08
C LEU A 108 -16.31 -28.22 0.52
N PRO A 109 -15.38 -27.42 -0.03
CA PRO A 109 -13.97 -27.49 0.36
C PRO A 109 -13.79 -27.04 1.81
N LYS A 110 -12.95 -27.78 2.55
CA LYS A 110 -12.52 -27.44 3.90
C LYS A 110 -11.40 -26.40 3.84
N ILE A 111 -11.79 -25.13 3.96
CA ILE A 111 -10.91 -23.97 3.88
C ILE A 111 -10.55 -23.45 5.27
N ALA A 112 -9.30 -23.06 5.46
CA ALA A 112 -8.83 -22.39 6.67
C ALA A 112 -7.82 -21.27 6.36
N LEU A 113 -7.73 -20.28 7.26
CA LEU A 113 -6.72 -19.24 7.24
C LEU A 113 -5.52 -19.68 8.07
N ILE A 114 -4.31 -19.59 7.53
CA ILE A 114 -3.08 -19.89 8.26
C ILE A 114 -2.27 -18.61 8.49
N GLY A 115 -1.64 -18.49 9.65
CA GLY A 115 -0.76 -17.37 9.96
C GLY A 115 0.08 -17.58 11.21
N ALA A 116 1.15 -16.80 11.33
CA ALA A 116 1.97 -16.80 12.53
C ALA A 116 1.18 -16.26 13.73
N ARG A 117 1.38 -16.87 14.91
CA ARG A 117 0.78 -16.42 16.17
C ARG A 117 1.41 -15.07 16.59
N GLN A 118 0.81 -13.95 16.18
CA GLN A 118 1.23 -12.60 16.59
C GLN A 118 0.20 -11.95 17.52
N THR A 119 0.68 -11.10 18.43
CA THR A 119 -0.14 -10.46 19.49
C THR A 119 -0.90 -9.21 19.05
N ARG A 120 -0.63 -8.64 17.85
CA ARG A 120 -1.25 -7.37 17.42
C ARG A 120 -1.72 -7.29 15.96
N SER A 121 -1.32 -8.19 15.06
CA SER A 121 -1.54 -8.04 13.60
C SER A 121 -2.60 -8.98 12.99
N ASN A 122 -3.24 -9.84 13.79
CA ASN A 122 -4.16 -10.87 13.29
C ASN A 122 -5.65 -10.49 13.42
N TYR A 123 -5.99 -9.21 13.66
CA TYR A 123 -7.40 -8.78 13.73
C TYR A 123 -8.19 -9.23 12.49
N PHE A 124 -7.58 -9.14 11.30
CA PHE A 124 -8.24 -9.53 10.05
C PHE A 124 -8.64 -11.02 10.02
N LEU A 125 -7.99 -11.91 10.78
CA LEU A 125 -8.41 -13.32 10.86
C LEU A 125 -9.81 -13.45 11.48
N THR A 126 -10.20 -12.51 12.35
CA THR A 126 -11.55 -12.49 12.96
C THR A 126 -12.65 -12.06 11.98
N LEU A 127 -12.29 -11.49 10.83
CA LEU A 127 -13.23 -11.03 9.80
C LEU A 127 -13.80 -12.19 8.94
N PHE A 128 -13.31 -13.42 9.13
CA PHE A 128 -13.72 -14.58 8.32
C PHE A 128 -14.20 -15.75 9.20
N PRO A 129 -15.33 -15.60 9.90
CA PRO A 129 -15.84 -16.65 10.80
C PRO A 129 -16.19 -17.96 10.10
N GLN A 130 -16.38 -17.94 8.78
CA GLN A 130 -16.63 -19.13 7.97
C GLN A 130 -15.40 -20.03 7.77
N TRP A 131 -14.19 -19.54 8.07
CA TRP A 131 -12.94 -20.29 7.89
C TRP A 131 -12.24 -20.49 9.23
N GLN A 132 -11.75 -21.70 9.47
CA GLN A 132 -10.98 -22.00 10.67
C GLN A 132 -9.65 -21.22 10.64
N SER A 133 -9.17 -20.76 11.80
CA SER A 133 -7.82 -20.21 11.96
C SER A 133 -6.83 -21.31 12.36
N VAL A 134 -5.73 -21.42 11.62
CA VAL A 134 -4.59 -22.30 11.90
C VAL A 134 -3.41 -21.42 12.28
N SER A 135 -2.98 -21.52 13.53
CA SER A 135 -1.81 -20.78 14.02
C SER A 135 -0.53 -21.59 13.83
N VAL A 136 0.51 -20.89 13.39
CA VAL A 136 1.88 -21.40 13.31
C VAL A 136 2.72 -20.67 14.34
N ASP A 137 3.59 -21.39 15.04
CA ASP A 137 4.54 -20.76 15.95
C ASP A 137 5.55 -19.93 15.11
N PRO A 138 5.69 -18.63 15.38
CA PRO A 138 6.61 -17.79 14.62
C PRO A 138 8.05 -18.26 14.82
N LEU A 139 8.86 -18.14 13.78
CA LEU A 139 10.32 -18.13 13.98
C LEU A 139 10.68 -16.85 14.74
N ASP A 140 11.26 -17.02 15.92
CA ASP A 140 11.57 -15.92 16.84
C ASP A 140 12.52 -14.89 16.21
N GLY A 141 12.28 -13.61 16.51
CA GLY A 141 13.21 -12.52 16.21
C GLY A 141 13.24 -12.04 14.76
N ILE A 142 12.34 -12.48 13.88
CA ILE A 142 12.29 -12.01 12.49
C ILE A 142 11.26 -10.89 12.32
N SER A 143 11.72 -9.69 11.99
CA SER A 143 10.90 -8.54 11.59
C SER A 143 11.24 -8.10 10.17
N SER A 144 10.22 -7.80 9.36
CA SER A 144 10.44 -7.22 8.03
C SER A 144 11.02 -5.80 8.11
N GLU A 145 10.79 -5.07 9.20
CA GLU A 145 11.39 -3.75 9.41
C GLU A 145 12.89 -3.85 9.64
N ASP A 146 13.34 -4.79 10.47
CA ASP A 146 14.76 -5.03 10.76
C ASP A 146 15.54 -5.51 9.53
N ILE A 147 14.85 -6.02 8.51
CA ILE A 147 15.42 -6.32 7.20
C ILE A 147 15.53 -5.05 6.34
N ARG A 148 14.48 -4.22 6.28
CA ARG A 148 14.46 -3.02 5.42
C ARG A 148 15.37 -1.90 5.92
N VAL A 149 15.51 -1.72 7.24
CA VAL A 149 16.34 -0.66 7.84
C VAL A 149 17.78 -0.69 7.31
N PRO A 150 18.56 -1.78 7.41
CA PRO A 150 19.90 -1.82 6.86
C PRO A 150 19.94 -1.75 5.33
N LEU A 151 18.94 -2.30 4.62
CA LEU A 151 18.89 -2.33 3.16
C LEU A 151 18.78 -0.94 2.50
N PHE A 152 18.19 0.03 3.19
CA PHE A 152 18.01 1.39 2.68
C PHE A 152 18.82 2.43 3.46
N HIS A 153 19.73 2.02 4.33
CA HIS A 153 20.61 2.94 5.07
C HIS A 153 21.69 3.52 4.14
N ASP A 154 22.58 2.68 3.64
CA ASP A 154 23.58 2.99 2.62
C ASP A 154 23.99 1.72 1.87
N ALA A 155 24.68 1.88 0.74
CA ALA A 155 25.03 0.78 -0.14
C ALA A 155 25.99 -0.24 0.51
N ASP A 156 26.94 0.21 1.33
CA ASP A 156 27.93 -0.67 1.97
C ASP A 156 27.26 -1.47 3.09
N THR A 157 26.45 -0.81 3.93
CA THR A 157 25.66 -1.47 4.98
C THR A 157 24.71 -2.50 4.37
N ALA A 158 24.01 -2.16 3.29
CA ALA A 158 23.09 -3.07 2.63
C ALA A 158 23.82 -4.29 2.00
N ARG A 159 24.97 -4.08 1.34
CA ARG A 159 25.79 -5.18 0.78
C ARG A 159 26.35 -6.07 1.88
N ALA A 160 26.85 -5.49 2.97
CA ALA A 160 27.36 -6.25 4.12
C ALA A 160 26.25 -7.06 4.80
N TYR A 161 25.06 -6.48 4.94
CA TYR A 161 23.89 -7.17 5.48
C TYR A 161 23.52 -8.39 4.62
N LEU A 162 23.41 -8.22 3.31
CA LEU A 162 23.04 -9.30 2.38
C LEU A 162 24.14 -10.37 2.22
N ALA A 163 25.41 -10.05 2.47
CA ALA A 163 26.53 -10.99 2.35
C ALA A 163 26.60 -12.06 3.47
N GLN A 164 25.80 -11.91 4.54
CA GLN A 164 25.78 -12.86 5.65
C GLN A 164 25.42 -14.28 5.17
N THR A 165 26.26 -15.27 5.50
CA THR A 165 26.10 -16.66 5.06
C THR A 165 26.29 -17.64 6.22
N PRO A 166 25.26 -18.44 6.60
CA PRO A 166 23.88 -18.33 6.14
C PRO A 166 23.24 -17.03 6.61
N HIS A 167 22.32 -16.47 5.83
CA HIS A 167 21.61 -15.26 6.25
C HIS A 167 20.64 -15.61 7.39
N PRO A 168 20.61 -14.84 8.50
CA PRO A 168 19.82 -15.20 9.67
C PRO A 168 18.31 -15.19 9.41
N THR A 169 17.84 -14.28 8.54
CA THR A 169 16.40 -14.03 8.35
C THR A 169 15.89 -14.27 6.94
N LEU A 170 16.75 -14.53 5.95
CA LEU A 170 16.37 -14.59 4.52
C LEU A 170 16.84 -15.91 3.90
N GLU A 171 16.05 -16.40 2.94
CA GLU A 171 16.45 -17.54 2.10
C GLU A 171 17.39 -17.06 0.98
N ALA A 172 18.30 -17.93 0.53
CA ALA A 172 19.31 -17.57 -0.47
C ALA A 172 18.74 -16.97 -1.78
N PRO A 173 17.62 -17.48 -2.35
CA PRO A 173 17.00 -16.86 -3.52
C PRO A 173 16.49 -15.43 -3.27
N VAL A 174 15.99 -15.16 -2.05
CA VAL A 174 15.55 -13.82 -1.66
C VAL A 174 16.74 -12.90 -1.57
N THR A 175 17.80 -13.29 -0.84
CA THR A 175 19.04 -12.50 -0.74
C THR A 175 19.60 -12.15 -2.12
N ALA A 176 19.61 -13.10 -3.05
CA ALA A 176 20.07 -12.85 -4.42
C ALA A 176 19.22 -11.80 -5.17
N ARG A 177 17.87 -11.86 -5.05
CA ARG A 177 17.00 -10.84 -5.66
C ARG A 177 17.12 -9.48 -5.00
N LEU A 178 17.31 -9.43 -3.68
CA LEU A 178 17.55 -8.17 -2.97
C LEU A 178 18.86 -7.52 -3.42
N SER A 179 19.92 -8.31 -3.59
CA SER A 179 21.19 -7.82 -4.14
C SER A 179 21.02 -7.26 -5.56
N GLN A 180 20.28 -7.94 -6.43
CA GLN A 180 19.98 -7.44 -7.79
C GLN A 180 19.15 -6.16 -7.75
N PHE A 181 18.20 -6.05 -6.82
CA PHE A 181 17.37 -4.86 -6.67
C PHE A 181 18.20 -3.61 -6.31
N MET A 182 19.29 -3.77 -5.55
CA MET A 182 20.17 -2.66 -5.17
C MET A 182 20.82 -1.96 -6.38
N ASP A 183 20.96 -2.65 -7.50
CA ASP A 183 21.56 -2.10 -8.71
C ASP A 183 20.52 -1.41 -9.64
N THR A 184 19.25 -1.29 -9.20
CA THR A 184 18.16 -0.66 -9.97
C THR A 184 17.96 0.82 -9.64
N GLU A 185 17.35 1.57 -10.55
CA GLU A 185 16.93 2.96 -10.29
C GLU A 185 15.90 3.08 -9.16
N HIS A 186 15.10 2.03 -8.93
CA HIS A 186 14.09 2.01 -7.88
C HIS A 186 14.73 1.99 -6.48
N TRP A 187 15.80 1.20 -6.29
CA TRP A 187 16.53 1.23 -5.03
C TRP A 187 17.18 2.59 -4.80
N GLN A 188 17.79 3.18 -5.84
CA GLN A 188 18.38 4.52 -5.74
C GLN A 188 17.35 5.59 -5.36
N ALA A 189 16.16 5.55 -5.94
CA ALA A 189 15.07 6.47 -5.61
C ALA A 189 14.61 6.31 -4.15
N LEU A 190 14.42 5.07 -3.68
CA LEU A 190 14.03 4.77 -2.30
C LEU A 190 15.12 5.16 -1.29
N HIS A 191 16.39 4.92 -1.63
CA HIS A 191 17.53 5.31 -0.81
C HIS A 191 17.61 6.83 -0.64
N GLN A 192 17.48 7.59 -1.74
CA GLN A 192 17.40 9.06 -1.68
C GLN A 192 16.21 9.54 -0.85
N GLU A 193 15.05 8.90 -1.01
CA GLU A 193 13.87 9.21 -0.21
C GLU A 193 14.08 8.94 1.28
N ARG A 194 14.75 7.85 1.64
CA ARG A 194 15.12 7.55 3.03
C ARG A 194 15.96 8.65 3.64
N GLN A 195 17.00 9.11 2.95
CA GLN A 195 17.87 10.19 3.43
C GLN A 195 17.09 11.48 3.70
N LEU A 196 16.17 11.84 2.81
CA LEU A 196 15.33 13.02 2.98
C LEU A 196 14.35 12.89 4.15
N LEU A 197 13.77 11.71 4.33
CA LEU A 197 12.88 11.43 5.46
C LEU A 197 13.62 11.45 6.80
N GLU A 198 14.84 10.93 6.85
CA GLU A 198 15.68 11.02 8.05
C GLU A 198 16.05 12.46 8.38
N GLN A 199 16.40 13.28 7.38
CA GLN A 199 16.63 14.71 7.58
C GLN A 199 15.37 15.41 8.11
N TYR A 200 14.20 15.08 7.53
CA TYR A 200 12.92 15.61 7.99
C TYR A 200 12.64 15.22 9.45
N GLN A 201 12.83 13.95 9.82
CA GLN A 201 12.61 13.46 11.19
C GLN A 201 13.60 14.09 12.19
N ARG A 202 14.88 14.23 11.83
CA ARG A 202 15.89 14.91 12.66
C ARG A 202 15.52 16.35 12.96
N ALA A 203 14.88 17.07 12.03
CA ALA A 203 14.42 18.44 12.28
C ALA A 203 13.36 18.54 13.39
N TRP A 204 12.74 17.43 13.79
CA TRP A 204 11.75 17.36 14.87
C TRP A 204 12.24 16.63 16.13
N GLN A 205 13.50 16.18 16.17
CA GLN A 205 14.01 15.32 17.24
C GLN A 205 14.00 15.99 18.63
N ASP A 206 14.17 17.31 18.66
CA ASP A 206 14.30 18.10 19.90
C ASP A 206 12.96 18.66 20.39
N THR A 207 11.84 18.15 19.86
CA THR A 207 10.49 18.55 20.31
C THR A 207 10.09 17.82 21.60
N PRO A 208 9.31 18.46 22.50
CA PRO A 208 8.94 17.86 23.79
C PRO A 208 8.02 16.64 23.65
N TYR A 209 7.31 16.53 22.53
CA TYR A 209 6.43 15.40 22.21
C TYR A 209 6.56 15.07 20.71
N PRO A 210 6.41 13.80 20.31
CA PRO A 210 6.42 13.42 18.90
C PRO A 210 5.41 14.26 18.08
N PRO A 211 5.83 14.86 16.96
CA PRO A 211 4.97 15.75 16.20
C PRO A 211 3.82 14.99 15.53
N MET A 212 2.66 15.64 15.47
CA MET A 212 1.55 15.24 14.62
C MET A 212 1.36 16.29 13.54
N PHE A 213 1.42 15.86 12.29
CA PHE A 213 1.23 16.73 11.14
C PHE A 213 -0.24 16.75 10.73
N ILE A 214 -0.74 17.92 10.33
CA ILE A 214 -2.10 18.08 9.82
C ILE A 214 -2.02 18.63 8.40
N THR A 215 -2.59 17.88 7.46
CA THR A 215 -2.68 18.26 6.06
C THR A 215 -4.12 18.26 5.59
N VAL A 216 -4.39 18.99 4.51
CA VAL A 216 -5.67 19.00 3.82
C VAL A 216 -5.51 18.50 2.40
N ASN A 217 -6.53 17.82 1.87
CA ASN A 217 -6.57 17.34 0.50
C ASN A 217 -7.89 17.72 -0.17
N ALA A 218 -7.85 18.12 -1.42
CA ALA A 218 -9.03 18.43 -2.23
C ALA A 218 -9.28 17.29 -3.24
N VAL A 219 -10.39 16.58 -3.09
CA VAL A 219 -10.88 15.61 -4.07
C VAL A 219 -11.86 16.33 -4.99
N VAL A 220 -11.33 17.01 -6.02
CA VAL A 220 -12.16 17.75 -6.98
C VAL A 220 -12.49 16.85 -8.16
N VAL A 221 -13.78 16.64 -8.41
CA VAL A 221 -14.27 15.77 -9.49
C VAL A 221 -15.21 16.54 -10.40
N GLN A 222 -15.01 16.39 -11.71
CA GLN A 222 -15.92 16.91 -12.73
C GLN A 222 -15.98 15.95 -13.91
N SER A 223 -17.19 15.65 -14.40
CA SER A 223 -17.40 14.85 -15.63
C SER A 223 -16.53 13.58 -15.71
N GLY A 224 -16.44 12.80 -14.63
CA GLY A 224 -15.66 11.56 -14.59
C GLY A 224 -14.13 11.74 -14.58
N HIS A 225 -13.64 12.93 -14.22
CA HIS A 225 -12.22 13.22 -14.04
C HIS A 225 -11.95 13.71 -12.62
N VAL A 226 -10.79 13.34 -12.07
CA VAL A 226 -10.29 13.83 -10.78
C VAL A 226 -9.10 14.76 -11.01
N LEU A 227 -9.08 15.88 -10.30
CA LEU A 227 -7.97 16.81 -10.31
C LEU A 227 -6.84 16.29 -9.42
N LEU A 228 -5.66 16.12 -10.00
CA LEU A 228 -4.45 15.65 -9.33
C LEU A 228 -3.28 16.58 -9.60
N VAL A 229 -2.21 16.39 -8.84
CA VAL A 229 -0.90 16.98 -9.07
C VAL A 229 0.17 15.90 -9.17
N GLU A 230 1.02 15.98 -10.19
CA GLU A 230 2.26 15.22 -10.27
C GLU A 230 3.30 15.85 -9.34
N ARG A 231 3.89 15.06 -8.44
CA ARG A 231 4.88 15.50 -7.46
C ARG A 231 6.25 15.60 -8.10
N ARG A 232 6.87 16.79 -8.14
CA ARG A 232 8.25 16.94 -8.69
C ARG A 232 9.35 16.91 -7.63
N ALA A 233 8.97 16.81 -6.36
CA ALA A 233 9.86 16.72 -5.22
C ALA A 233 9.46 15.54 -4.33
N ALA A 234 10.45 14.99 -3.63
CA ALA A 234 10.25 13.96 -2.63
C ALA A 234 9.49 14.52 -1.39
N PRO A 235 8.83 13.65 -0.61
CA PRO A 235 8.61 12.22 -0.90
C PRO A 235 7.63 12.00 -2.06
N GLY A 236 7.70 10.85 -2.72
CA GLY A 236 6.82 10.43 -3.81
C GLY A 236 7.02 11.19 -5.11
N LYS A 237 8.27 11.54 -5.46
CA LYS A 237 8.58 12.22 -6.73
C LYS A 237 8.13 11.34 -7.91
N GLY A 238 7.42 11.94 -8.88
CA GLY A 238 6.84 11.27 -10.04
C GLY A 238 5.41 10.76 -9.82
N LEU A 239 4.95 10.63 -8.57
CA LEU A 239 3.61 10.14 -8.26
C LEU A 239 2.57 11.25 -8.37
N TYR A 240 1.34 10.86 -8.70
CA TYR A 240 0.16 11.71 -8.58
C TYR A 240 -0.29 11.83 -7.13
N ALA A 241 -0.79 13.01 -6.76
CA ALA A 241 -1.37 13.27 -5.46
C ALA A 241 -2.61 14.16 -5.59
N LEU A 242 -3.50 14.08 -4.60
CA LEU A 242 -4.54 15.08 -4.43
C LEU A 242 -3.90 16.46 -4.18
N PRO A 243 -4.45 17.54 -4.74
CA PRO A 243 -4.07 18.89 -4.36
C PRO A 243 -4.25 19.09 -2.85
N GLY A 244 -3.19 19.50 -2.17
CA GLY A 244 -3.19 19.53 -0.73
C GLY A 244 -1.86 19.98 -0.14
N GLY A 245 -1.89 20.26 1.15
CA GLY A 245 -0.75 20.83 1.85
C GLY A 245 -0.96 20.89 3.35
N PHE A 246 0.03 21.43 4.05
CA PHE A 246 -0.03 21.65 5.49
C PHE A 246 -0.99 22.79 5.84
N VAL A 247 -1.66 22.63 6.98
CA VAL A 247 -2.49 23.67 7.57
C VAL A 247 -1.60 24.69 8.28
N GLN A 248 -1.90 25.97 8.11
CA GLN A 248 -1.22 27.09 8.76
C GLN A 248 -1.83 27.36 10.16
N PRO A 249 -1.08 27.99 11.09
CA PRO A 249 -1.54 28.14 12.48
C PRO A 249 -2.84 28.94 12.68
N GLN A 250 -3.22 29.79 11.74
CA GLN A 250 -4.34 30.75 11.89
C GLN A 250 -5.43 30.57 10.82
N GLU A 251 -5.66 29.35 10.35
CA GLU A 251 -6.72 29.05 9.38
C GLU A 251 -7.56 27.82 9.77
N ARG A 252 -8.79 27.74 9.26
CA ARG A 252 -9.63 26.53 9.37
C ARG A 252 -9.15 25.50 8.34
N LEU A 253 -9.42 24.22 8.60
CA LEU A 253 -9.09 23.13 7.66
C LEU A 253 -9.72 23.34 6.28
N GLU A 254 -10.98 23.80 6.24
CA GLU A 254 -11.67 24.09 4.99
C GLU A 254 -10.98 25.25 4.23
N ASP A 255 -10.66 26.34 4.94
CA ASP A 255 -9.99 27.49 4.34
C ASP A 255 -8.58 27.14 3.83
N ALA A 256 -7.86 26.26 4.53
CA ALA A 256 -6.60 25.70 4.06
C ALA A 256 -6.77 24.94 2.74
N CYS A 257 -7.83 24.13 2.60
CA CYS A 257 -8.10 23.37 1.38
C CYS A 257 -8.37 24.30 0.20
N PHE A 258 -9.22 25.32 0.39
CA PHE A 258 -9.48 26.32 -0.65
C PHE A 258 -8.26 27.18 -0.97
N ARG A 259 -7.42 27.51 0.02
CA ARG A 259 -6.13 28.19 -0.18
C ARG A 259 -5.21 27.36 -1.06
N GLU A 260 -5.07 26.05 -0.82
CA GLU A 260 -4.25 25.15 -1.65
C GLU A 260 -4.75 25.12 -3.12
N LEU A 261 -6.06 25.00 -3.33
CA LEU A 261 -6.66 25.05 -4.68
C LEU A 261 -6.46 26.41 -5.37
N ARG A 262 -6.58 27.50 -4.63
CA ARG A 262 -6.45 28.87 -5.17
C ARG A 262 -5.00 29.23 -5.48
N ASP A 263 -4.08 28.99 -4.55
CA ASP A 263 -2.74 29.56 -4.60
C ASP A 263 -1.76 28.64 -5.34
N ASN A 264 -1.86 27.32 -5.10
CA ASN A 264 -0.93 26.33 -5.63
C ASN A 264 -1.43 25.72 -6.96
N ILE A 265 -2.74 25.51 -7.11
CA ILE A 265 -3.32 25.01 -8.36
C ILE A 265 -3.80 26.15 -9.27
N ARG A 266 -4.32 27.24 -8.69
CA ARG A 266 -4.97 28.35 -9.41
C ARG A 266 -6.07 27.83 -10.34
N LEU A 267 -6.90 26.94 -9.78
CA LEU A 267 -8.07 26.37 -10.43
C LEU A 267 -9.05 27.47 -10.83
N LYS A 268 -9.46 27.52 -12.11
CA LYS A 268 -10.34 28.56 -12.66
C LYS A 268 -11.81 28.25 -12.42
N VAL A 269 -12.18 28.22 -11.15
CA VAL A 269 -13.57 28.12 -10.68
C VAL A 269 -13.80 29.19 -9.61
N PRO A 270 -14.87 30.00 -9.70
CA PRO A 270 -15.16 31.01 -8.67
C PRO A 270 -15.33 30.39 -7.28
N GLU A 271 -14.80 31.04 -6.24
CA GLU A 271 -14.83 30.51 -4.87
C GLU A 271 -16.25 30.16 -4.37
N PRO A 272 -17.31 30.96 -4.61
CA PRO A 272 -18.67 30.59 -4.21
C PRO A 272 -19.15 29.29 -4.88
N VAL A 273 -18.73 29.04 -6.12
CA VAL A 273 -19.05 27.80 -6.85
C VAL A 273 -18.29 26.63 -6.25
N LEU A 274 -16.99 26.79 -5.98
CA LEU A 274 -16.18 25.76 -5.32
C LEU A 274 -16.76 25.38 -3.95
N ARG A 275 -17.08 26.36 -3.09
CA ARG A 275 -17.69 26.11 -1.78
C ARG A 275 -19.06 25.44 -1.90
N GLY A 276 -19.90 25.91 -2.83
CA GLY A 276 -21.20 25.29 -3.13
C GLY A 276 -21.10 23.87 -3.73
N SER A 277 -19.92 23.47 -4.19
CA SER A 277 -19.62 22.12 -4.71
C SER A 277 -19.10 21.14 -3.64
N LEU A 278 -18.85 21.59 -2.41
CA LEU A 278 -18.51 20.70 -1.32
C LEU A 278 -19.67 19.72 -1.05
N ARG A 279 -19.37 18.43 -0.98
CA ARG A 279 -20.37 17.35 -0.76
C ARG A 279 -20.12 16.55 0.50
N ALA A 280 -18.85 16.32 0.81
CA ALA A 280 -18.45 15.58 1.99
C ALA A 280 -17.04 15.99 2.41
N HIS A 281 -16.69 15.66 3.64
CA HIS A 281 -15.32 15.71 4.11
C HIS A 281 -15.08 14.58 5.09
N ARG A 282 -13.85 14.06 5.16
CA ARG A 282 -13.50 12.95 6.04
C ARG A 282 -12.05 13.12 6.52
N LEU A 283 -11.82 12.76 7.78
CA LEU A 283 -10.48 12.64 8.35
C LEU A 283 -9.92 11.25 8.01
N PHE A 284 -8.69 11.24 7.51
CA PHE A 284 -7.91 10.05 7.22
C PHE A 284 -6.70 10.01 8.16
N ASP A 285 -6.64 8.99 9.01
CA ASP A 285 -5.80 8.97 10.19
C ASP A 285 -5.11 7.61 10.43
N ASP A 286 -4.98 6.78 9.39
CA ASP A 286 -4.15 5.56 9.47
C ASP A 286 -2.73 5.94 9.97
N PRO A 287 -2.20 5.30 11.02
CA PRO A 287 -0.89 5.65 11.59
C PRO A 287 0.29 5.57 10.64
N HIS A 288 0.16 4.80 9.56
CA HIS A 288 1.23 4.52 8.62
C HIS A 288 0.97 5.08 7.22
N ARG A 289 -0.04 5.95 7.06
CA ARG A 289 -0.37 6.57 5.77
C ARG A 289 0.76 7.40 5.18
N SER A 290 1.57 8.04 6.03
CA SER A 290 2.66 8.95 5.62
C SER A 290 3.99 8.51 6.20
N TRP A 291 5.03 8.52 5.36
CA TRP A 291 6.39 8.14 5.76
C TRP A 291 7.13 9.25 6.51
N ARG A 292 6.59 10.47 6.47
CA ARG A 292 7.16 11.65 7.16
C ARG A 292 6.92 11.62 8.67
N GLY A 293 6.01 10.76 9.14
CA GLY A 293 5.57 10.67 10.52
C GLY A 293 4.04 10.71 10.61
N ARG A 294 3.50 10.71 11.84
CA ARG A 294 2.05 10.72 12.10
C ARG A 294 1.41 11.94 11.42
N THR A 295 0.71 11.70 10.33
CA THR A 295 0.11 12.75 9.49
C THR A 295 -1.38 12.50 9.37
N LEU A 296 -2.18 13.39 9.92
CA LEU A 296 -3.63 13.44 9.78
C LEU A 296 -3.97 14.19 8.49
N ALA A 297 -4.83 13.61 7.65
CA ALA A 297 -5.27 14.24 6.41
C ALA A 297 -6.78 14.49 6.41
N GLN A 298 -7.19 15.74 6.45
CA GLN A 298 -8.58 16.11 6.23
C GLN A 298 -8.83 16.27 4.73
N ALA A 299 -9.61 15.38 4.12
CA ALA A 299 -9.95 15.50 2.71
C ALA A 299 -11.36 16.05 2.52
N PHE A 300 -11.51 16.92 1.52
CA PHE A 300 -12.77 17.57 1.13
C PHE A 300 -13.15 17.11 -0.28
N TYR A 301 -14.36 16.58 -0.43
CA TYR A 301 -14.89 16.14 -1.73
C TYR A 301 -15.72 17.24 -2.37
N LEU A 302 -15.24 17.74 -3.52
CA LEU A 302 -15.87 18.79 -4.30
C LEU A 302 -16.37 18.21 -5.63
N ALA A 303 -17.69 18.08 -5.75
CA ALA A 303 -18.33 17.64 -6.98
C ALA A 303 -18.76 18.87 -7.80
N LEU A 304 -18.00 19.16 -8.85
CA LEU A 304 -18.35 20.23 -9.79
C LEU A 304 -19.49 19.77 -10.70
N ARG A 305 -20.27 20.74 -11.19
CA ARG A 305 -21.37 20.43 -12.11
C ARG A 305 -20.78 19.84 -13.41
N PRO A 306 -21.47 18.86 -14.04
CA PRO A 306 -21.03 18.35 -15.33
C PRO A 306 -21.01 19.47 -16.37
N GLU A 307 -19.90 19.59 -17.09
CA GLU A 307 -19.75 20.49 -18.24
C GLU A 307 -18.94 19.81 -19.34
N GLN A 308 -19.02 20.35 -20.56
CA GLN A 308 -18.26 19.85 -21.72
C GLN A 308 -16.76 20.13 -21.64
N ARG A 309 -16.35 21.13 -20.84
CA ARG A 309 -14.95 21.50 -20.66
C ARG A 309 -14.58 21.43 -19.19
N LEU A 310 -13.41 20.86 -18.92
CA LEU A 310 -12.84 20.84 -17.59
C LEU A 310 -12.27 22.23 -17.25
N PRO A 311 -12.35 22.67 -15.98
CA PRO A 311 -11.81 23.96 -15.58
C PRO A 311 -10.31 24.05 -15.83
N GLU A 312 -9.87 25.19 -16.34
CA GLU A 312 -8.45 25.48 -16.52
C GLU A 312 -7.72 25.50 -15.17
N VAL A 313 -6.47 25.05 -15.18
CA VAL A 313 -5.52 25.18 -14.08
C VAL A 313 -4.36 26.06 -14.56
N ARG A 314 -3.98 27.07 -13.76
CA ARG A 314 -2.91 28.02 -14.14
C ARG A 314 -1.87 28.15 -13.04
N MET A 315 -1.17 27.05 -12.78
CA MET A 315 -0.24 26.95 -11.66
C MET A 315 0.84 28.06 -11.66
N PRO A 316 1.34 28.48 -10.48
CA PRO A 316 2.47 29.39 -10.39
C PRO A 316 3.71 28.83 -11.10
N ARG A 317 4.53 29.71 -11.68
CA ARG A 317 5.83 29.31 -12.29
C ARG A 317 6.79 28.68 -11.26
N THR A 318 6.63 29.01 -9.99
CA THR A 318 7.38 28.46 -8.85
C THR A 318 6.85 27.11 -8.36
N SER A 319 5.76 26.60 -8.95
CA SER A 319 5.14 25.37 -8.48
C SER A 319 6.05 24.17 -8.65
N ARG A 320 6.14 23.35 -7.59
CA ARG A 320 6.86 22.08 -7.57
C ARG A 320 6.00 20.92 -8.11
N HIS A 321 4.90 21.24 -8.76
CA HIS A 321 3.89 20.27 -9.17
C HIS A 321 3.37 20.59 -10.57
N LYS A 322 2.78 19.59 -11.22
CA LYS A 322 2.01 19.75 -12.46
C LYS A 322 0.59 19.25 -12.24
N ALA A 323 -0.40 20.13 -12.40
CA ALA A 323 -1.80 19.78 -12.23
C ALA A 323 -2.34 19.10 -13.49
N VAL A 324 -3.14 18.07 -13.29
CA VAL A 324 -3.75 17.28 -14.36
C VAL A 324 -5.17 16.89 -13.95
N TRP A 325 -6.09 16.88 -14.92
CA TRP A 325 -7.36 16.19 -14.78
C TRP A 325 -7.18 14.78 -15.33
N LEU A 326 -7.26 13.78 -14.46
CA LEU A 326 -7.11 12.39 -14.84
C LEU A 326 -8.49 11.72 -14.94
N PRO A 327 -8.81 11.03 -16.05
CA PRO A 327 -10.02 10.21 -16.13
C PRO A 327 -10.03 9.16 -15.01
N LEU A 328 -11.21 8.88 -14.44
CA LEU A 328 -11.33 7.86 -13.39
C LEU A 328 -10.93 6.46 -13.87
N ALA A 329 -11.04 6.19 -15.17
CA ALA A 329 -10.62 4.93 -15.78
C ALA A 329 -9.08 4.77 -15.83
N ASP A 330 -8.35 5.88 -15.78
CA ASP A 330 -6.88 5.90 -15.84
C ASP A 330 -6.24 5.98 -14.44
N LEU A 331 -7.04 5.88 -13.37
CA LEU A 331 -6.54 5.87 -12.01
C LEU A 331 -5.82 4.56 -11.69
N ASP A 332 -4.51 4.64 -11.65
CA ASP A 332 -3.63 3.53 -11.29
C ASP A 332 -3.10 3.70 -9.85
N PRO A 333 -3.46 2.83 -8.89
CA PRO A 333 -2.97 2.95 -7.52
C PRO A 333 -1.44 2.87 -7.40
N GLU A 334 -0.72 2.30 -8.38
CA GLU A 334 0.76 2.29 -8.39
C GLU A 334 1.37 3.67 -8.65
N GLN A 335 0.58 4.59 -9.20
CA GLN A 335 1.00 5.95 -9.54
C GLN A 335 0.52 6.98 -8.51
N LEU A 336 -0.22 6.57 -7.48
CA LEU A 336 -0.76 7.48 -6.47
C LEU A 336 0.11 7.51 -5.21
N PHE A 337 0.36 8.72 -4.72
CA PHE A 337 1.15 8.98 -3.53
C PHE A 337 0.42 8.56 -2.26
N GLU A 338 1.15 7.90 -1.34
CA GLU A 338 0.64 7.47 -0.03
C GLU A 338 -0.68 6.70 -0.17
N ASP A 339 -1.74 7.17 0.48
CA ASP A 339 -3.08 6.57 0.51
C ASP A 339 -4.06 7.29 -0.42
N HIS A 340 -3.59 8.18 -1.32
CA HIS A 340 -4.47 9.08 -2.07
C HIS A 340 -5.46 8.34 -2.98
N PHE A 341 -5.07 7.17 -3.51
CA PHE A 341 -6.01 6.29 -4.20
C PHE A 341 -7.16 5.85 -3.29
N PHE A 342 -6.86 5.44 -2.05
CA PHE A 342 -7.86 5.00 -1.07
C PHE A 342 -8.74 6.16 -0.58
N ILE A 343 -8.21 7.40 -0.53
CA ILE A 343 -9.01 8.60 -0.28
C ILE A 343 -10.03 8.79 -1.40
N ILE A 344 -9.61 8.70 -2.66
CA ILE A 344 -10.50 8.81 -3.82
C ILE A 344 -11.53 7.67 -3.83
N GLN A 345 -11.09 6.44 -3.61
CA GLN A 345 -11.95 5.25 -3.50
C GLN A 345 -13.01 5.42 -2.42
N SER A 346 -12.65 5.96 -1.26
CA SER A 346 -13.56 6.22 -0.13
C SER A 346 -14.69 7.19 -0.48
N PHE A 347 -14.43 8.24 -1.26
CA PHE A 347 -15.48 9.20 -1.66
C PHE A 347 -16.28 8.75 -2.88
N LEU A 348 -15.64 8.05 -3.83
CA LEU A 348 -16.28 7.70 -5.11
C LEU A 348 -16.83 6.27 -5.16
N GLY A 349 -16.57 5.45 -4.14
CA GLY A 349 -17.04 4.06 -4.08
C GLY A 349 -16.37 3.16 -5.12
N LEU A 350 -15.09 3.41 -5.45
CA LEU A 350 -14.35 2.57 -6.41
C LEU A 350 -14.18 1.14 -5.84
N PRO A 351 -14.14 0.09 -6.68
CA PRO A 351 -13.98 -1.28 -6.20
C PRO A 351 -12.56 -1.53 -5.62
N ALA A 352 -12.40 -2.61 -4.84
CA ALA A 352 -11.09 -3.10 -4.40
C ALA A 352 -10.28 -3.78 -5.52
N GLY A 353 -10.94 -4.18 -6.62
CA GLY A 353 -10.26 -4.80 -7.74
C GLY A 353 -9.65 -3.74 -8.65
N TYR A 354 -8.36 -3.85 -8.91
CA TYR A 354 -7.71 -3.20 -10.04
C TYR A 354 -7.46 -4.25 -11.11
N ASN A 355 -8.13 -4.12 -12.25
CA ASN A 355 -7.80 -4.92 -13.42
C ASN A 355 -6.72 -4.15 -14.17
N ALA A 356 -5.45 -4.49 -13.95
CA ALA A 356 -4.40 -4.13 -14.89
C ALA A 356 -4.76 -4.85 -16.20
N SER A 357 -5.29 -4.09 -17.16
CA SER A 357 -5.64 -4.59 -18.49
C SER A 357 -4.41 -5.04 -19.27
#